data_AF-A0A417UMS5-F1
#
_entry.id   AF-A0A417UMS5-F1
#
_cell.length_a   1.000
_cell.length_b   1.000
_cell.length_c   1.000
_cell.angle_alpha   90.00
_cell.angle_beta   90.00
_cell.angle_gamma   90.00
#
_symmetry.space_group_name_H-M   'P 1'
#
loop_
_entity.id
_entity.type
_entity.pdbx_description
1 polymer ?
#
loop_
_entity_poly.entity_id
_entity_poly.type
_entity_poly.pdbx_seq_one_letter_code
_entity_poly.pdbx_strand_id
1 'polypeptide(L)'
;MFFGFQLTLGLMMAFYGFSVMKNPRVWGDQGRRAVKAENFEEYCRQNGQFFLKAGCVVAVIGALDALITLDALLYALLYIFGLAFAFYPLTRWCKQNEGFSWPWPHVQSEKKRIKELRREQEEQQNEEKGEK
;
A
#
# COMPACT_ATOMS: atom_id res chain seq x y z
N MET A 1 -13.79 -10.90 18.14
CA MET A 1 -14.08 -10.90 16.68
C MET A 1 -14.10 -12.36 16.23
N PHE A 2 -14.61 -12.71 15.05
CA PHE A 2 -14.65 -14.13 14.64
C PHE A 2 -13.22 -14.62 14.35
N PHE A 3 -12.66 -15.50 15.19
CA PHE A 3 -11.31 -16.08 15.05
C PHE A 3 -10.97 -16.46 13.60
N GLY A 4 -11.88 -17.16 12.92
CA GLY A 4 -11.70 -17.60 11.53
C GLY A 4 -11.53 -16.45 10.54
N PHE A 5 -12.17 -15.30 10.78
CA PHE A 5 -12.03 -14.11 9.93
C PHE A 5 -10.66 -13.45 10.11
N GLN A 6 -10.21 -13.26 11.35
CA GLN A 6 -8.89 -12.68 11.63
C GLN A 6 -7.75 -13.58 11.13
N LEU A 7 -7.86 -14.90 11.33
CA LEU A 7 -6.88 -15.84 10.83
C LEU A 7 -6.80 -15.80 9.30
N THR A 8 -7.95 -15.82 8.61
CA THR A 8 -8.01 -15.77 7.15
C THR A 8 -7.43 -14.46 6.61
N LEU A 9 -7.82 -13.32 7.17
CA LEU A 9 -7.28 -12.02 6.77
C LEU A 9 -5.77 -11.93 7.03
N GLY A 10 -5.31 -12.39 8.20
CA GLY A 10 -3.89 -12.37 8.56
C GLY A 10 -3.04 -13.19 7.59
N LEU A 11 -3.48 -14.42 7.28
CA LEU A 11 -2.81 -15.28 6.31
C LEU A 11 -2.86 -14.71 4.88
N MET A 12 -3.98 -14.13 4.47
CA MET A 12 -4.11 -13.48 3.17
C MET A 12 -3.15 -12.30 3.02
N MET A 13 -3.06 -11.43 4.03
CA MET A 13 -2.12 -10.31 4.02
C MET A 13 -0.66 -10.78 4.03
N ALA A 14 -0.36 -11.83 4.81
CA ALA A 14 0.97 -12.42 4.84
C ALA A 14 1.39 -12.98 3.47
N PHE A 15 0.49 -13.71 2.83
CA PHE A 15 0.69 -14.26 1.49
C PHE A 15 0.82 -13.17 0.43
N TYR A 16 -0.01 -12.12 0.51
CA TYR A 16 0.10 -10.97 -0.38
C TYR A 16 1.45 -10.27 -0.22
N GLY A 17 1.88 -10.01 1.02
CA GLY A 17 3.19 -9.44 1.31
C GLY A 17 4.34 -10.27 0.74
N PHE A 18 4.29 -11.58 0.91
CA PHE A 18 5.26 -12.49 0.31
C PHE A 18 5.28 -12.42 -1.22
N SER A 19 4.10 -12.43 -1.85
CA SER A 19 3.96 -12.40 -3.30
C SER A 19 4.50 -11.10 -3.90
N VAL A 20 4.24 -9.97 -3.25
CA VAL A 20 4.76 -8.65 -3.66
C VAL A 20 6.29 -8.60 -3.59
N MET A 21 6.89 -9.20 -2.54
CA MET A 21 8.35 -9.28 -2.44
C MET A 21 9.00 -10.17 -3.51
N LYS A 22 8.29 -11.22 -3.95
CA LYS A 22 8.79 -12.17 -4.97
C LYS A 22 8.56 -11.68 -6.40
N ASN A 23 7.47 -10.96 -6.65
CA ASN A 23 7.13 -10.44 -7.97
C ASN A 23 6.53 -9.02 -7.85
N PRO A 24 7.35 -7.97 -8.00
CA PRO A 24 6.91 -6.57 -7.90
C PRO A 24 5.77 -6.20 -8.87
N ARG A 25 5.57 -6.96 -9.95
CA ARG A 25 4.48 -6.73 -10.91
C ARG A 25 3.08 -6.88 -10.30
N VAL A 26 2.94 -7.64 -9.22
CA VAL A 26 1.68 -7.80 -8.46
C VAL A 26 1.18 -6.47 -7.92
N TRP A 27 2.09 -5.53 -7.65
CA TRP A 27 1.79 -4.21 -7.10
C TRP A 27 1.13 -3.26 -8.13
N GLY A 28 1.11 -3.63 -9.41
CA GLY A 28 0.43 -2.91 -10.48
C GLY A 28 1.04 -1.56 -10.85
N ASP A 29 0.40 -0.86 -11.78
CA ASP A 29 0.88 0.43 -12.31
C ASP A 29 0.71 1.60 -11.36
N GLN A 30 -0.18 1.49 -10.38
CA GLN A 30 -0.38 2.57 -9.41
C GLN A 30 0.88 2.78 -8.56
N GLY A 31 1.52 1.71 -8.08
CA GLY A 31 2.77 1.88 -7.33
C GLY A 31 3.98 2.20 -8.20
N ARG A 32 4.04 1.71 -9.45
CA ARG A 32 5.11 2.07 -10.40
C ARG A 32 5.15 3.56 -10.71
N ARG A 33 4.00 4.23 -10.66
CA ARG A 33 3.86 5.67 -10.90
C ARG A 33 4.07 6.53 -9.66
N ALA A 34 3.95 5.93 -8.48
CA ALA A 34 4.03 6.61 -7.19
C ALA A 34 5.48 6.77 -6.69
N VAL A 35 6.39 5.93 -7.18
CA VAL A 35 7.76 5.78 -6.68
C VAL A 35 8.69 5.94 -7.87
N LYS A 36 9.87 6.54 -7.64
CA LYS A 36 10.90 6.57 -8.67
C LYS A 36 11.23 5.16 -9.16
N ALA A 37 11.42 5.01 -10.46
CA ALA A 37 11.66 3.70 -11.07
C ALA A 37 12.89 3.00 -10.47
N GLU A 38 13.92 3.75 -10.08
CA GLU A 38 15.15 3.26 -9.44
C GLU A 38 14.92 2.62 -8.05
N ASN A 39 13.90 3.07 -7.31
CA ASN A 39 13.62 2.60 -5.95
C ASN A 39 12.43 1.63 -5.90
N PHE A 40 11.80 1.31 -7.04
CA PHE A 40 10.55 0.57 -7.09
C PHE A 40 10.65 -0.84 -6.49
N GLU A 41 11.71 -1.58 -6.80
CA GLU A 41 11.91 -2.94 -6.26
C GLU A 41 12.06 -2.93 -4.73
N GLU A 42 12.83 -1.99 -4.21
CA GLU A 42 13.05 -1.82 -2.78
C GLU A 42 11.77 -1.35 -2.07
N TYR A 43 11.01 -0.45 -2.68
CA TYR A 43 9.69 -0.06 -2.18
C TYR A 43 8.74 -1.26 -2.11
N CYS A 44 8.65 -2.07 -3.18
CA CYS A 44 7.85 -3.30 -3.17
C CYS A 44 8.31 -4.26 -2.08
N ARG A 45 9.63 -4.37 -1.84
CA ARG A 45 10.17 -5.18 -0.76
C ARG A 45 9.76 -4.68 0.63
N GLN A 46 9.94 -3.39 0.91
CA GLN A 46 9.57 -2.77 2.19
C GLN A 46 8.07 -2.87 2.45
N ASN A 47 7.27 -2.67 1.41
CA ASN A 47 5.82 -2.73 1.51
C ASN A 47 5.33 -4.18 1.66
N GLY A 48 5.95 -5.12 0.96
CA GLY A 48 5.70 -6.55 1.15
C GLY A 48 6.08 -7.03 2.55
N GLN A 49 7.17 -6.51 3.13
CA GLN A 49 7.52 -6.74 4.54
C GLN A 49 6.47 -6.17 5.51
N PHE A 50 5.89 -5.00 5.21
CA PHE A 50 4.78 -4.46 5.98
C PHE A 50 3.58 -5.41 5.98
N PHE A 51 3.11 -5.85 4.81
CA PHE A 51 1.98 -6.78 4.71
C PHE A 51 2.26 -8.13 5.37
N LEU A 52 3.49 -8.63 5.26
CA LEU A 52 3.91 -9.86 5.93
C LEU A 52 3.80 -9.71 7.45
N LYS A 53 4.40 -8.66 8.02
CA LYS A 53 4.39 -8.41 9.46
C LYS A 53 2.98 -8.12 9.98
N ALA A 54 2.22 -7.28 9.28
CA ALA A 54 0.84 -6.96 9.64
C ALA A 54 -0.06 -8.20 9.58
N GLY A 55 0.10 -9.03 8.54
CA GLY A 55 -0.59 -10.32 8.42
C GLY A 55 -0.28 -11.27 9.57
N CYS A 56 1.00 -11.42 9.93
CA CYS A 56 1.42 -12.21 11.09
C CYS A 56 0.82 -11.69 12.40
N VAL A 57 0.84 -10.38 12.64
CA VAL A 57 0.24 -9.76 13.82
C VAL A 57 -1.25 -10.10 13.91
N VAL A 58 -1.99 -9.92 12.80
CA VAL A 58 -3.43 -10.18 12.76
C VAL A 58 -3.75 -11.67 12.98
N ALA A 59 -2.96 -12.58 12.39
CA ALA A 59 -3.11 -14.02 12.58
C ALA A 59 -2.82 -14.46 14.03
N VAL A 60 -1.75 -13.93 14.64
CA VAL A 60 -1.38 -14.22 16.03
C VAL A 60 -2.44 -13.69 16.99
N ILE A 61 -2.94 -12.47 16.79
CA ILE A 61 -4.01 -11.90 17.61
C ILE A 61 -5.28 -12.76 17.51
N GLY A 62 -5.66 -13.19 16.30
CA GLY A 62 -6.78 -14.10 16.13
C GLY A 62 -6.59 -15.42 16.88
N ALA A 63 -5.42 -16.05 16.73
CA ALA A 63 -5.10 -17.29 17.44
C ALA A 63 -5.09 -17.11 18.96
N LEU A 64 -4.57 -15.99 19.47
CA LEU A 64 -4.58 -15.68 20.89
C LEU A 64 -6.01 -15.52 21.41
N ASP A 65 -6.91 -14.84 20.69
CA ASP A 65 -8.32 -14.72 21.10
C ASP A 65 -9.05 -16.06 21.19
N ALA A 66 -8.68 -17.01 20.34
CA ALA A 66 -9.24 -18.36 20.38
C ALA A 66 -8.74 -19.16 21.60
N LEU A 67 -7.53 -18.84 22.10
CA LEU A 67 -6.92 -19.51 23.25
C LEU A 67 -7.29 -18.86 24.59
N ILE A 68 -7.41 -17.53 24.61
CA ILE A 68 -7.75 -16.72 25.77
C ILE A 68 -8.75 -15.65 25.35
N THR A 69 -9.80 -15.44 26.14
CA THR A 69 -10.74 -14.32 25.88
C THR A 69 -9.99 -13.00 26.03
N LEU A 70 -9.65 -12.34 24.92
CA LEU A 70 -8.98 -11.06 24.94
C LEU A 70 -10.00 -9.94 25.20
N ASP A 71 -9.72 -9.10 26.18
CA ASP A 71 -10.52 -7.89 26.40
C ASP A 71 -10.29 -6.85 25.28
N ALA A 72 -11.30 -6.02 25.02
CA ALA A 72 -11.31 -5.04 23.95
C ALA A 72 -10.14 -4.04 24.03
N LEU A 73 -9.73 -3.65 25.24
CA LEU A 73 -8.58 -2.75 25.43
C LEU A 73 -7.28 -3.41 25.01
N LEU A 74 -7.08 -4.67 25.41
CA LEU A 74 -5.87 -5.43 25.06
C LEU A 74 -5.79 -5.66 23.55
N TYR A 75 -6.93 -5.96 22.93
CA TYR A 75 -7.07 -6.02 21.48
C TYR A 75 -6.60 -4.74 20.78
N ALA A 76 -7.11 -3.59 21.21
CA ALA A 76 -6.75 -2.30 20.63
C ALA A 76 -5.25 -2.02 20.78
N LEU A 77 -4.68 -2.30 21.96
CA LEU A 77 -3.25 -2.11 22.22
C LEU A 77 -2.37 -3.01 21.33
N LEU A 78 -2.73 -4.29 21.19
CA LEU A 78 -1.99 -5.23 20.35
C LEU A 78 -2.02 -4.81 18.87
N TYR A 79 -3.17 -4.36 18.38
CA TYR A 79 -3.29 -3.86 17.02
C TYR A 79 -2.49 -2.58 16.79
N ILE A 80 -2.60 -1.59 17.68
CA ILE A 80 -1.87 -0.32 17.56
C ILE A 80 -0.37 -0.57 17.58
N PHE A 81 0.11 -1.36 18.55
CA PHE A 81 1.53 -1.65 18.70
C PHE A 81 2.07 -2.46 17.50
N GLY A 82 1.36 -3.51 17.09
CA GLY A 82 1.75 -4.34 15.96
C GLY A 82 1.73 -3.59 14.63
N LEU A 83 0.72 -2.74 14.40
CA LEU A 83 0.65 -1.88 13.21
C LEU A 83 1.76 -0.83 13.23
N ALA A 84 2.01 -0.15 14.35
CA ALA A 84 3.08 0.83 14.46
C ALA A 84 4.45 0.21 14.15
N PHE A 85 4.72 -1.00 14.67
CA PHE A 85 5.96 -1.72 14.38
C PHE A 85 6.09 -2.11 12.91
N ALA A 86 5.00 -2.52 12.26
CA ALA A 86 4.99 -2.82 10.84
C ALA A 86 5.16 -1.58 9.96
N PHE A 87 4.52 -0.45 10.32
CA PHE A 87 4.51 0.80 9.56
C PHE A 87 5.79 1.63 9.70
N TYR A 88 6.43 1.58 10.86
CA TYR A 88 7.61 2.40 11.15
C TYR A 88 8.76 2.26 10.13
N PRO A 89 9.22 1.05 9.76
CA PRO A 89 10.31 0.92 8.78
C PRO A 89 9.91 1.43 7.39
N LEU A 90 8.66 1.18 6.97
CA LEU A 90 8.16 1.58 5.66
C LEU A 90 8.06 3.10 5.53
N THR A 91 7.44 3.76 6.51
CA THR A 91 7.29 5.23 6.50
C THR A 91 8.63 5.94 6.61
N ARG A 92 9.56 5.42 7.42
CA ARG A 92 10.92 5.93 7.53
C ARG A 92 11.66 5.82 6.19
N TRP A 93 11.57 4.68 5.51
CA TRP A 93 12.20 4.48 4.21
C TRP A 93 11.63 5.42 3.15
N CYS A 94 10.30 5.56 3.09
CA CYS A 94 9.61 6.46 2.14
C CYS A 94 10.10 7.91 2.29
N LYS A 95 10.21 8.37 3.55
CA LYS A 95 10.68 9.73 3.85
C LYS A 95 12.14 9.94 3.41
N GLN A 96 12.99 8.93 3.55
CA GLN A 96 14.42 9.03 3.23
C GLN A 96 14.72 8.98 1.73
N ASN A 97 14.01 8.15 0.96
CA ASN A 97 14.36 7.88 -0.44
C ASN A 97 13.49 8.62 -1.46
N GLU A 98 12.20 8.82 -1.13
CA GLU A 98 11.22 9.40 -2.03
C GLU A 98 10.75 10.80 -1.60
N GLY A 99 11.06 11.22 -0.37
CA GLY A 99 10.69 12.54 0.16
C GLY A 99 9.23 12.66 0.62
N PHE A 100 8.43 11.59 0.53
CA PHE A 100 7.07 11.54 1.06
C PHE A 100 6.98 10.72 2.35
N SER A 101 6.12 11.13 3.28
CA SER A 101 5.95 10.48 4.58
C SER A 101 5.03 9.25 4.54
N TRP A 102 4.18 9.14 3.51
CA TRP A 102 3.10 8.16 3.44
C TRP A 102 3.32 7.12 2.34
N PRO A 103 3.26 5.80 2.61
CA PRO A 103 3.67 4.79 1.64
C PRO A 103 2.85 4.77 0.35
N TRP A 104 1.64 5.31 0.37
CA TRP A 104 0.76 5.41 -0.81
C TRP A 104 0.51 6.88 -1.16
N PRO A 105 1.47 7.58 -1.79
CA PRO A 105 1.29 8.98 -2.14
C PRO A 105 0.11 9.14 -3.10
N HIS A 106 -0.53 10.31 -3.06
CA HIS A 106 -1.66 10.58 -3.93
C HIS A 106 -1.18 10.67 -5.38
N VAL A 107 -1.54 9.68 -6.20
CA VAL A 107 -1.28 9.70 -7.64
C VAL A 107 -2.49 10.34 -8.33
N GLN A 108 -2.23 11.31 -9.21
CA GLN A 108 -3.25 11.87 -10.12
C GLN A 108 -3.97 10.72 -10.84
N SER A 109 -5.30 10.70 -10.76
CA SER A 109 -6.11 9.68 -11.42
C SER A 109 -5.90 9.73 -12.94
N GLU A 110 -5.83 8.57 -13.61
CA GLU A 110 -5.73 8.55 -15.08
C GLU A 110 -6.89 9.28 -15.76
N LYS A 111 -8.07 9.29 -15.14
CA LYS A 111 -9.23 10.03 -15.66
C LYS A 111 -8.96 11.53 -15.75
N LYS A 112 -8.32 12.13 -14.75
CA LYS A 112 -7.90 13.54 -14.79
C LYS A 112 -6.87 13.77 -15.89
N ARG A 113 -5.87 12.90 -15.97
CA ARG A 113 -4.82 12.98 -16.99
C ARG A 113 -5.35 12.87 -18.42
N ILE A 114 -6.29 11.94 -18.67
CA ILE A 114 -6.94 11.77 -19.98
C ILE A 114 -7.81 12.99 -20.31
N LYS A 115 -8.46 13.59 -19.32
CA LYS A 115 -9.26 14.82 -19.50
C LYS A 115 -8.37 16.01 -19.89
N GLU A 116 -7.22 16.15 -19.24
CA GLU A 116 -6.21 17.18 -19.55
C GLU A 116 -5.65 16.96 -20.97
N LEU A 117 -5.23 15.74 -21.32
CA LEU A 117 -4.76 15.39 -22.66
C LEU A 117 -5.80 15.69 -23.75
N ARG A 118 -7.08 15.39 -23.49
CA ARG A 118 -8.15 15.71 -24.44
C ARG A 118 -8.31 17.21 -24.63
N ARG A 119 -8.21 17.98 -23.54
CA ARG A 119 -8.29 19.44 -23.59
C ARG A 119 -7.12 20.05 -24.37
N GLU A 120 -5.91 19.55 -24.17
CA GLU A 120 -4.73 19.96 -24.94
C GLU A 120 -4.89 19.64 -26.44
N GLN A 121 -5.44 18.47 -26.79
CA GLN A 121 -5.73 18.11 -28.18
C GLN A 121 -6.81 19.01 -28.82
N GLU A 122 -7.86 19.37 -28.07
CA GLU A 122 -8.91 20.29 -28.52
C GLU A 122 -8.37 21.72 -28.71
N GLU A 123 -7.49 22.18 -27.80
CA GLU A 123 -6.82 23.49 -27.90
C GLU A 123 -5.88 23.54 -29.12
N GLN A 124 -5.06 22.50 -29.35
CA GLN A 124 -4.21 22.40 -30.55
C GLN A 124 -5.00 22.37 -31.86
N GLN A 125 -6.11 21.61 -31.92
CA GLN A 125 -6.96 21.60 -33.13
C GLN A 125 -7.65 22.93 -33.39
N ASN A 126 -7.98 23.69 -32.34
CA ASN A 126 -8.58 25.01 -32.50
C ASN A 126 -7.55 26.07 -32.93
N GLU A 127 -6.30 25.98 -32.45
CA GLU A 127 -5.18 26.81 -32.93
C GLU A 127 -4.88 26.53 -34.41
N GLU A 128 -4.76 25.25 -34.82
CA GLU A 128 -4.53 24.87 -36.22
C GLU A 128 -5.68 25.27 -37.17
N LYS A 129 -6.92 25.37 -36.67
CA LYS A 129 -8.09 25.84 -37.43
C LYS A 129 -8.28 27.35 -37.41
N GLY A 130 -7.69 28.05 -36.44
CA GLY A 130 -7.78 29.50 -36.26
C GLY A 130 -6.70 30.31 -36.99
N GLU A 131 -5.64 29.65 -37.48
CA GLU A 131 -4.55 30.26 -38.26
C GLU A 131 -4.68 30.06 -39.79
N LYS A 132 -5.90 29.91 -40.33
CA LYS A 132 -6.15 29.96 -41.78
C LYS A 132 -7.23 30.97 -42.17
#